data_AF-A0A8T1Y559-F1
#
_entry.id   AF-A0A8T1Y559-F1
#
_cell.length_a   1.000
_cell.length_b   1.000
_cell.length_c   1.000
_cell.angle_alpha   90.00
_cell.angle_beta   90.00
_cell.angle_gamma   90.00
#
_symmetry.space_group_name_H-M   'P 1'
#
loop_
_entity.id
_entity.type
_entity.pdbx_description
1 polymer ?
#
loop_
_entity_poly.entity_id
_entity_poly.type
_entity_poly.pdbx_seq_one_letter_code
_entity_poly.pdbx_strand_id
1 'polypeptide(L)'
;MEQPGHETDIPGSRRTNLKKSFKSSLRSLLTACSKQEFFDIFSKFSGAEQELLFQFYTQVVVNLHQTIEDEFDEQCHEAQVGSILDTVEQLVEEQSLDPLFSDKTDVMAITNDLTTAKKNEIQKLKGLLQRAEEQNRQKEARISLLKKQTQDFSSTTDRVEKLKAGFSGYFEGKDKLPPI
;
A
#
# COMPACT_ATOMS: atom_id res chain seq x y z
N MET A 1 8.03 -43.55 2.59
CA MET A 1 7.96 -42.93 1.25
C MET A 1 6.49 -42.73 0.95
N GLU A 2 5.98 -41.55 1.30
CA GLU A 2 4.61 -41.16 0.97
C GLU A 2 4.60 -40.77 -0.52
N GLN A 3 3.72 -41.41 -1.30
CA GLN A 3 3.43 -40.98 -2.66
C GLN A 3 2.58 -39.71 -2.58
N PRO A 4 2.95 -38.59 -3.22
CA PRO A 4 2.07 -37.44 -3.32
C PRO A 4 0.92 -37.80 -4.26
N GLY A 5 -0.30 -37.51 -3.79
CA GLY A 5 -1.55 -37.88 -4.43
C GLY A 5 -1.67 -37.38 -5.86
N HIS A 6 -2.34 -38.17 -6.69
CA HIS A 6 -2.88 -37.70 -7.96
C HIS A 6 -3.83 -36.54 -7.69
N GLU A 7 -3.36 -35.32 -7.92
CA GLU A 7 -4.26 -34.21 -8.25
C GLU A 7 -5.04 -34.62 -9.48
N THR A 8 -6.36 -34.67 -9.32
CA THR A 8 -7.30 -34.90 -10.41
C THR A 8 -7.12 -33.82 -11.46
N ASP A 9 -6.56 -34.23 -12.58
CA ASP A 9 -6.15 -33.47 -13.77
C ASP A 9 -7.37 -32.90 -14.52
N ILE A 10 -8.18 -32.09 -13.83
CA ILE A 10 -9.30 -31.37 -14.43
C ILE A 10 -8.71 -30.13 -15.11
N PRO A 11 -8.73 -30.04 -16.45
CA PRO A 11 -8.14 -28.91 -17.15
C PRO A 11 -8.84 -27.60 -16.76
N GLY A 12 -8.05 -26.55 -16.52
CA GLY A 12 -8.54 -25.25 -16.12
C GLY A 12 -9.54 -24.65 -17.11
N SER A 13 -10.39 -23.74 -16.63
CA SER A 13 -11.35 -23.04 -17.47
C SER A 13 -10.65 -22.27 -18.60
N ARG A 14 -9.45 -21.75 -18.38
CA ARG A 14 -8.67 -21.03 -19.39
C ARG A 14 -8.27 -21.94 -20.56
N ARG A 15 -7.75 -23.12 -20.24
CA ARG A 15 -7.34 -24.13 -21.24
C ARG A 15 -8.54 -24.61 -22.07
N THR A 16 -9.64 -24.94 -21.40
CA THR A 16 -10.87 -25.38 -22.09
C THR A 16 -11.48 -24.28 -22.95
N ASN A 17 -11.47 -23.03 -22.49
CA ASN A 17 -11.95 -21.86 -23.25
C ASN A 17 -11.10 -21.59 -24.50
N LEU A 18 -9.77 -21.73 -24.42
CA LEU A 18 -8.88 -21.61 -25.58
C LEU A 18 -9.27 -22.63 -26.65
N LYS A 19 -9.34 -23.91 -26.28
CA LYS A 19 -9.70 -25.00 -27.21
C LYS A 19 -11.07 -24.80 -27.83
N LYS A 20 -12.07 -24.41 -27.03
CA LYS A 20 -13.43 -24.13 -27.50
C LYS A 20 -13.47 -22.96 -28.49
N SER A 21 -12.78 -21.87 -28.17
CA SER A 21 -12.74 -20.66 -29.01
C SER A 21 -12.07 -20.92 -30.35
N PHE A 22 -10.97 -21.68 -30.33
CA PHE A 22 -10.28 -22.11 -31.54
C PHE A 22 -11.20 -22.95 -32.44
N LYS A 23 -11.79 -24.03 -31.92
CA LYS A 23 -12.70 -24.89 -32.71
C LYS A 23 -13.90 -24.12 -33.27
N SER A 24 -14.45 -23.18 -32.50
CA SER A 24 -15.56 -22.34 -32.95
C SER A 24 -15.15 -21.41 -34.10
N SER A 25 -13.97 -20.80 -34.00
CA SER A 25 -13.43 -19.91 -35.03
C SER A 25 -13.11 -20.68 -36.31
N LEU A 26 -12.47 -21.85 -36.17
CA LEU A 26 -12.14 -22.73 -37.29
C LEU A 26 -13.39 -23.20 -38.03
N ARG A 27 -14.43 -23.63 -37.31
CA ARG A 27 -15.72 -23.99 -37.91
C ARG A 27 -16.31 -22.83 -38.69
N SER A 28 -16.36 -21.65 -38.08
CA SER A 28 -16.91 -20.46 -38.73
C SER A 28 -16.17 -20.11 -40.02
N LEU A 29 -14.83 -20.27 -40.03
CA LEU A 29 -14.00 -20.02 -41.20
C LEU A 29 -14.24 -21.05 -42.31
N LEU A 30 -14.25 -22.33 -41.97
CA LEU A 30 -14.29 -23.42 -42.94
C LEU A 30 -15.70 -23.73 -43.47
N THR A 31 -16.74 -23.31 -42.76
CA THR A 31 -18.15 -23.46 -43.19
C THR A 31 -18.77 -22.15 -43.69
N ALA A 32 -17.95 -21.16 -44.08
CA ALA A 32 -18.43 -19.86 -44.54
C ALA A 32 -19.12 -19.92 -45.92
N CYS A 33 -18.75 -20.88 -46.77
CA CYS A 33 -19.32 -21.04 -48.10
C CYS A 33 -20.58 -21.91 -48.04
N SER A 34 -21.72 -21.35 -48.43
CA SER A 34 -22.95 -22.12 -48.57
C SER A 34 -22.96 -22.95 -49.86
N LYS A 35 -23.79 -24.00 -49.89
CA LYS A 35 -23.99 -24.80 -51.09
C LYS A 35 -24.47 -23.97 -52.29
N GLN A 36 -25.33 -22.97 -52.04
CA GLN A 36 -25.85 -22.10 -53.11
C GLN A 36 -24.75 -21.22 -53.70
N GLU A 37 -23.95 -20.56 -52.86
CA GLU A 37 -22.81 -19.74 -53.33
C GLU A 37 -21.81 -20.58 -54.13
N PHE A 38 -21.57 -21.82 -53.70
CA PHE A 38 -20.76 -22.77 -54.46
C PHE A 38 -21.35 -23.04 -55.85
N PHE A 39 -22.65 -23.32 -55.94
CA PHE A 39 -23.31 -23.60 -57.23
C PHE A 39 -23.32 -22.38 -58.15
N ASP A 40 -23.45 -21.18 -57.60
CA ASP A 40 -23.39 -19.93 -58.37
C ASP A 40 -21.99 -19.71 -58.98
N ILE A 41 -20.92 -20.01 -58.22
CA ILE A 41 -19.52 -19.98 -58.70
C ILE A 41 -19.32 -20.99 -59.84
N PHE A 42 -19.90 -22.18 -59.72
CA PHE A 42 -19.83 -23.25 -60.73
C PHE A 42 -21.04 -23.29 -61.66
N SER A 43 -21.69 -22.14 -61.90
CA SER A 43 -22.92 -22.03 -62.72
C SER A 43 -22.79 -22.49 -64.17
N LYS A 44 -21.57 -22.62 -64.69
CA LYS A 44 -21.30 -23.14 -66.04
C LYS A 44 -21.34 -24.67 -66.12
N PHE A 45 -21.27 -25.36 -64.99
CA PHE A 45 -21.33 -26.81 -64.90
C PHE A 45 -22.78 -27.29 -64.81
N SER A 46 -23.03 -28.53 -65.21
CA SER A 46 -24.32 -29.17 -65.00
C SER A 46 -24.57 -29.44 -63.51
N GLY A 47 -25.83 -29.59 -63.12
CA GLY A 47 -26.18 -29.88 -61.72
C GLY A 47 -25.49 -31.13 -61.16
N ALA A 48 -25.29 -32.17 -61.97
CA ALA A 48 -24.59 -33.38 -61.55
C ALA A 48 -23.09 -33.12 -61.28
N GLU A 49 -22.44 -32.31 -62.12
CA GLU A 49 -21.04 -31.91 -61.92
C GLU A 49 -20.89 -30.99 -60.70
N GLN A 50 -21.84 -30.07 -60.49
CA GLN A 50 -21.87 -29.20 -59.31
C GLN A 50 -21.98 -30.01 -58.01
N GLU A 51 -22.85 -31.02 -57.96
CA GLU A 51 -22.98 -31.91 -56.79
C GLU A 51 -21.69 -32.69 -56.52
N LEU A 52 -21.06 -33.25 -57.56
CA LEU A 52 -19.77 -33.96 -57.42
C LEU A 52 -18.66 -33.03 -56.91
N LEU A 53 -18.57 -31.82 -57.45
CA LEU A 53 -17.61 -30.81 -57.00
C LEU A 53 -17.88 -30.37 -55.56
N PHE A 54 -19.14 -30.22 -55.17
CA PHE A 54 -19.51 -29.85 -53.80
C PHE A 54 -19.23 -30.96 -52.78
N GLN A 55 -19.42 -32.23 -53.16
CA GLN A 55 -19.00 -33.36 -52.35
C GLN A 55 -17.48 -33.37 -52.16
N PHE A 56 -16.71 -33.14 -53.23
CA PHE A 56 -15.26 -33.04 -53.14
C PHE A 56 -14.81 -31.86 -52.26
N TYR A 57 -15.42 -30.69 -52.43
CA TYR A 57 -15.19 -29.52 -51.58
C TYR A 57 -15.45 -29.84 -50.09
N THR A 58 -16.58 -30.49 -49.79
CA THR A 58 -16.93 -30.89 -48.42
C THR A 58 -15.89 -31.84 -47.84
N GLN A 59 -15.40 -32.80 -48.62
CA GLN A 59 -14.35 -33.72 -48.19
C GLN A 59 -13.04 -32.99 -47.87
N VAL A 60 -12.64 -32.03 -48.72
CA VAL A 60 -11.48 -31.18 -48.48
C VAL A 60 -11.63 -30.38 -47.19
N VAL A 61 -12.80 -29.78 -46.96
CA VAL A 61 -13.10 -29.01 -45.75
C VAL A 61 -13.02 -29.89 -44.50
N VAL A 62 -13.58 -31.10 -44.52
CA VAL A 62 -13.52 -32.05 -43.38
C VAL A 62 -12.09 -32.47 -43.08
N ASN A 63 -11.31 -32.82 -44.11
CA ASN A 63 -9.91 -33.20 -43.93
C ASN A 63 -9.09 -32.03 -43.36
N LEU A 64 -9.28 -30.83 -43.91
CA LEU A 64 -8.59 -29.62 -43.45
C LEU A 64 -8.95 -29.28 -42.00
N HIS A 65 -10.22 -29.46 -41.62
CA HIS A 65 -10.68 -29.33 -40.23
C HIS A 65 -9.88 -30.22 -39.29
N GLN A 66 -9.77 -31.51 -39.61
CA GLN A 66 -9.08 -32.49 -38.79
C GLN A 66 -7.59 -32.16 -38.70
N THR A 67 -6.93 -31.92 -39.84
CA THR A 67 -5.49 -31.61 -39.87
C THR A 67 -5.14 -30.37 -39.05
N ILE A 68 -5.93 -29.29 -39.15
CA ILE A 68 -5.67 -28.07 -38.39
C ILE A 68 -5.92 -28.29 -36.88
N GLU A 69 -6.95 -29.05 -36.50
CA GLU A 69 -7.19 -29.36 -35.08
C GLU A 69 -6.07 -30.21 -34.47
N ASP A 70 -5.58 -31.21 -35.21
CA ASP A 70 -4.49 -32.08 -34.75
C ASP A 70 -3.18 -31.30 -34.60
N GLU A 71 -2.81 -30.50 -35.60
CA GLU A 71 -1.61 -29.64 -35.56
C GLU A 71 -1.68 -28.63 -34.41
N PHE A 72 -2.86 -28.03 -34.18
CA PHE A 72 -3.06 -27.11 -33.06
C PHE A 72 -2.89 -27.80 -31.70
N ASP A 73 -3.45 -29.00 -31.54
CA ASP A 73 -3.33 -29.77 -30.30
C ASP A 73 -1.87 -30.22 -30.07
N GLU A 74 -1.14 -30.62 -31.11
CA GLU A 74 0.29 -30.96 -31.06
C GLU A 74 1.15 -29.75 -30.68
N GLN A 75 0.96 -28.61 -31.35
CA GLN A 75 1.69 -27.37 -31.05
C GLN A 75 1.41 -26.88 -29.62
N CYS A 76 0.16 -26.97 -29.16
CA CYS A 76 -0.20 -26.62 -27.78
C CYS A 76 0.45 -27.54 -26.75
N HIS A 77 0.59 -28.82 -27.09
CA HIS A 77 1.28 -29.80 -26.25
C HIS A 77 2.77 -29.52 -26.18
N GLU A 78 3.43 -29.35 -27.34
CA GLU A 78 4.86 -29.03 -27.45
C GLU A 78 5.21 -27.75 -26.70
N ALA A 79 4.43 -26.68 -26.90
CA ALA A 79 4.63 -25.40 -26.25
C ALA A 79 4.12 -25.35 -24.79
N GLN A 80 3.63 -26.48 -24.24
CA GLN A 80 3.13 -26.58 -22.88
C GLN A 80 2.04 -25.53 -22.54
N VAL A 81 1.24 -25.13 -23.53
CA VAL A 81 0.21 -24.08 -23.36
C VAL A 81 -0.79 -24.48 -22.28
N GLY A 82 -1.14 -25.76 -22.21
CA GLY A 82 -2.07 -26.28 -21.20
C GLY A 82 -1.57 -26.02 -19.77
N SER A 83 -0.37 -26.49 -19.43
CA SER A 83 0.19 -26.35 -18.08
C SER A 83 0.45 -24.90 -17.71
N ILE A 84 0.87 -24.06 -18.66
CA ILE A 84 1.02 -22.62 -18.44
C ILE A 84 -0.33 -21.98 -18.08
N LEU A 85 -1.39 -22.29 -18.82
CA LEU A 85 -2.72 -21.74 -18.55
C LEU A 85 -3.29 -22.25 -17.23
N ASP A 86 -3.06 -23.52 -16.90
CA ASP A 86 -3.48 -24.12 -15.62
C ASP A 86 -2.73 -23.43 -14.45
N THR A 87 -1.42 -23.18 -14.60
CA THR A 87 -0.60 -22.43 -13.61
C THR A 87 -1.09 -20.98 -13.45
N VAL A 88 -1.39 -20.29 -14.54
CA VAL A 88 -1.92 -18.93 -14.50
C VAL A 88 -3.27 -18.89 -13.79
N GLU A 89 -4.13 -19.89 -14.01
CA GLU A 89 -5.41 -19.99 -13.33
C GLU A 89 -5.23 -20.17 -11.82
N GLN A 90 -4.34 -21.07 -11.40
CA GLN A 90 -3.99 -21.25 -9.99
C GLN A 90 -3.44 -19.97 -9.36
N LEU A 91 -2.48 -19.28 -10.00
CA LEU A 91 -1.89 -18.05 -9.46
C LEU A 91 -2.92 -16.92 -9.31
N VAL A 92 -3.87 -16.83 -10.25
CA VAL A 92 -4.97 -15.84 -10.16
C VAL A 92 -5.91 -16.18 -9.02
N GLU A 93 -6.23 -17.46 -8.82
CA GLU A 93 -7.03 -17.92 -7.69
C GLU A 93 -6.34 -17.64 -6.35
N GLU A 94 -5.06 -18.02 -6.21
CA GLU A 94 -4.25 -17.76 -5.02
C GLU A 94 -4.19 -16.26 -4.70
N GLN A 95 -3.94 -15.43 -5.72
CA GLN A 95 -3.91 -13.98 -5.57
C GLN A 95 -5.26 -13.39 -5.14
N SER A 96 -6.37 -13.95 -5.62
CA SER A 96 -7.71 -13.49 -5.24
C SER A 96 -8.05 -13.79 -3.77
N LEU A 97 -7.41 -14.81 -3.20
CA LEU A 97 -7.57 -15.22 -1.81
C LEU A 97 -6.59 -14.51 -0.87
N ASP A 98 -5.51 -13.90 -1.39
CA ASP A 98 -4.53 -13.17 -0.59
C ASP A 98 -5.10 -11.81 -0.11
N PRO A 99 -5.41 -11.66 1.20
CA PRO A 99 -5.94 -10.42 1.75
C PRO A 99 -4.94 -9.26 1.68
N LEU A 100 -3.64 -9.54 1.54
CA LEU A 100 -2.58 -8.54 1.38
C LEU A 100 -2.46 -8.05 -0.06
N PHE A 101 -3.05 -8.79 -1.02
CA PHE A 101 -3.10 -8.41 -2.43
C PHE A 101 -4.34 -7.56 -2.78
N SER A 102 -5.34 -7.56 -1.89
CA SER A 102 -6.46 -6.61 -1.93
C SER A 102 -5.95 -5.18 -2.00
N ASP A 103 -6.53 -4.41 -2.91
CA ASP A 103 -6.11 -3.08 -3.34
C ASP A 103 -5.64 -2.18 -2.18
N LYS A 104 -4.55 -1.44 -2.42
CA LYS A 104 -3.69 -0.63 -1.52
C LYS A 104 -4.40 0.46 -0.70
N THR A 105 -5.72 0.44 -0.66
CA THR A 105 -6.62 1.45 -0.11
C THR A 105 -6.53 1.55 1.41
N ASP A 106 -6.24 0.46 2.13
CA ASP A 106 -6.17 0.52 3.60
C ASP A 106 -4.83 1.07 4.12
N VAL A 107 -3.70 0.65 3.54
CA VAL A 107 -2.37 1.09 4.02
C VAL A 107 -2.18 2.60 3.87
N MET A 108 -2.65 3.20 2.77
CA MET A 108 -2.53 4.64 2.56
C MET A 108 -3.47 5.42 3.49
N ALA A 109 -4.69 4.93 3.73
CA ALA A 109 -5.63 5.52 4.67
C ALA A 109 -5.07 5.48 6.11
N ILE A 110 -4.60 4.31 6.56
CA ILE A 110 -3.96 4.13 7.87
C ILE A 110 -2.74 5.05 8.02
N THR A 111 -1.92 5.20 6.97
CA THR A 111 -0.75 6.08 7.00
C THR A 111 -1.13 7.54 7.15
N ASN A 112 -2.18 7.99 6.47
CA ASN A 112 -2.69 9.36 6.53
C ASN A 112 -3.29 9.68 7.92
N ASP A 113 -4.08 8.77 8.47
CA ASP A 113 -4.67 8.90 9.80
C ASP A 113 -3.58 8.94 10.89
N LEU A 114 -2.61 8.02 10.83
CA LEU A 114 -1.48 7.99 11.76
C LEU A 114 -0.64 9.27 11.68
N THR A 115 -0.35 9.74 10.47
CA THR A 115 0.40 10.97 10.23
C THR A 115 -0.33 12.19 10.82
N THR A 116 -1.65 12.27 10.60
CA THR A 116 -2.49 13.34 11.13
C THR A 116 -2.53 13.31 12.66
N ALA A 117 -2.72 12.13 13.26
CA ALA A 117 -2.72 11.95 14.71
C ALA A 117 -1.39 12.37 15.34
N LYS A 118 -0.25 11.96 14.75
CA LYS A 118 1.09 12.33 15.23
C LYS A 118 1.35 13.83 15.10
N LYS A 119 0.93 14.47 14.01
CA LYS A 119 1.05 15.92 13.82
C LYS A 119 0.29 16.70 14.90
N ASN A 120 -0.94 16.28 15.20
CA ASN A 120 -1.78 16.89 16.24
C ASN A 120 -1.14 16.74 17.63
N GLU A 121 -0.60 15.56 17.94
CA GLU A 121 0.08 15.33 19.22
C GLU A 121 1.34 16.20 19.36
N ILE A 122 2.15 16.32 18.30
CA ILE A 122 3.31 17.22 18.29
C ILE A 122 2.89 18.67 18.56
N GLN A 123 1.82 19.15 17.92
CA GLN A 123 1.31 20.50 18.15
C GLN A 123 0.86 20.71 19.61
N LYS A 124 0.14 19.73 20.18
CA LYS A 124 -0.30 19.76 21.58
C LYS A 124 0.89 19.79 22.54
N LEU A 125 1.87 18.92 22.35
CA LEU A 125 3.07 18.86 23.17
C LEU A 125 3.89 20.16 23.08
N LYS A 126 4.02 20.73 21.88
CA LYS A 126 4.66 22.03 21.68
C LYS A 126 3.95 23.15 22.46
N GLY A 127 2.62 23.17 22.43
CA GLY A 127 1.84 24.14 23.21
C GLY A 127 1.90 23.93 24.73
N LEU A 128 2.08 22.69 25.20
CA LEU A 128 2.34 22.41 26.61
C LEU A 128 3.74 22.87 27.04
N LEU A 129 4.75 22.60 26.22
CA LEU A 129 6.13 23.01 26.46
C LEU A 129 6.25 24.53 26.56
N GLN A 130 5.70 25.27 25.61
CA GLN A 130 5.71 26.75 25.63
C GLN A 130 5.08 27.33 26.90
N ARG A 131 3.98 26.74 27.39
CA ARG A 131 3.34 27.17 28.64
C ARG A 131 4.20 26.88 29.86
N ALA A 132 4.86 25.72 29.89
CA ALA A 132 5.76 25.36 30.97
C ALA A 132 6.99 26.28 31.01
N GLU A 133 7.57 26.59 29.85
CA GLU A 133 8.69 27.53 29.70
C GLU A 133 8.33 28.93 30.18
N GLU A 134 7.15 29.44 29.81
CA GLU A 134 6.70 30.76 30.25
C GLU A 134 6.46 30.80 31.77
N GLN A 135 5.83 29.77 32.33
CA GLN A 135 5.70 29.66 33.79
C GLN A 135 7.06 29.59 34.50
N ASN A 136 8.04 28.90 33.91
CA ASN A 136 9.38 28.83 34.48
C ASN A 136 10.06 30.21 34.46
N ARG A 137 9.97 30.93 33.34
CA ARG A 137 10.47 32.31 33.22
C ARG A 137 9.86 33.25 34.26
N GLN A 138 8.55 33.16 34.48
CA GLN A 138 7.86 33.96 35.49
C GLN A 138 8.33 33.63 36.92
N LYS A 139 8.54 32.34 37.22
CA LYS A 139 9.09 31.90 38.51
C LYS A 139 10.52 32.41 38.71
N GLU A 140 11.38 32.30 37.70
CA GLU A 140 12.75 32.81 37.75
C GLU A 140 12.80 34.33 37.97
N ALA A 141 11.95 35.09 37.28
CA ALA A 141 11.82 36.53 37.48
C ALA A 141 11.41 36.87 38.92
N ARG A 142 10.43 36.13 39.47
CA ARG A 142 9.99 36.30 40.86
C ARG A 142 11.09 35.95 41.87
N ILE A 143 11.81 34.86 41.66
CA ILE A 143 12.95 34.46 42.50
C ILE A 143 14.02 35.55 42.50
N SER A 144 14.31 36.14 41.33
CA SER A 144 15.32 37.18 41.17
C SER A 144 14.92 38.48 41.89
N LEU A 145 13.64 38.87 41.81
CA LEU A 145 13.10 40.02 42.54
C LEU A 145 13.20 39.84 44.06
N LEU A 146 12.78 38.66 44.57
CA LEU A 146 12.85 38.35 45.99
C LEU A 146 14.29 38.35 46.51
N LYS A 147 15.24 37.80 45.75
CA LYS A 147 16.68 37.86 46.10
C LYS A 147 17.18 39.30 46.24
N LYS A 148 16.80 40.19 45.32
CA LYS A 148 17.18 41.62 45.39
C LYS A 148 16.60 42.31 46.62
N GLN A 149 15.32 42.11 46.91
CA GLN A 149 14.67 42.68 48.10
C GLN A 149 15.35 42.22 49.39
N THR A 150 15.67 40.92 49.52
CA THR A 150 16.38 40.39 50.70
C THR A 150 17.75 41.03 50.88
N GLN A 151 18.48 41.28 49.80
CA GLN A 151 19.77 41.97 49.83
C GLN A 151 19.62 43.45 50.26
N ASP A 152 18.60 44.14 49.76
CA ASP A 152 18.30 45.53 50.13
C ASP A 152 17.91 45.63 51.63
N PHE A 153 17.09 44.71 52.15
CA PHE A 153 16.76 44.63 53.59
C PHE A 153 18.00 44.35 54.45
N SER A 154 18.87 43.42 54.04
CA SER A 154 20.13 43.14 54.75
C SER A 154 21.04 44.38 54.79
N SER A 155 21.12 45.16 53.71
CA SER A 155 21.88 46.41 53.68
C SER A 155 21.28 47.48 54.60
N THR A 156 19.95 47.51 54.71
CA THR A 156 19.25 48.44 55.58
C THR A 156 19.44 48.08 57.05
N THR A 157 19.43 46.78 57.39
CA THR A 157 19.72 46.28 58.74
C THR A 157 21.15 46.60 59.18
N ASP A 158 22.15 46.44 58.30
CA ASP A 158 23.56 46.82 58.60
C ASP A 158 23.69 48.33 58.91
N ARG A 159 22.93 49.18 58.20
CA ARG A 159 22.90 50.63 58.47
C ARG A 159 22.22 50.97 59.80
N VAL A 160 21.17 50.25 60.17
CA VAL A 160 20.47 50.40 61.46
C VAL A 160 21.36 49.95 62.62
N GLU A 161 22.09 48.84 62.46
CA GLU A 161 23.05 48.37 63.47
C GLU A 161 24.20 49.37 63.68
N LYS A 162 24.75 49.94 62.60
CA LYS A 162 25.75 51.03 62.71
C LYS A 162 25.21 52.28 63.41
N LEU A 163 23.97 52.67 63.13
CA LEU A 163 23.31 53.79 63.82
C LEU A 163 23.13 53.51 65.32
N LYS A 164 22.71 52.29 65.67
CA LYS A 164 22.55 51.85 67.06
C LYS A 164 23.89 51.85 67.81
N ALA A 165 24.97 51.40 67.17
CA ALA A 165 26.31 51.47 67.74
C ALA A 165 26.79 52.92 67.95
N GLY A 166 26.47 53.83 67.03
CA GLY A 166 26.78 55.26 67.16
C GLY A 166 26.04 55.97 68.30
N PHE A 167 24.79 55.59 68.57
CA PHE A 167 24.03 56.11 69.72
C PHE A 167 24.55 55.57 71.06
N SER A 168 25.07 54.34 71.11
CA SER A 168 25.63 53.74 72.33
C SER A 168 26.91 54.44 72.79
N GLY A 169 27.75 54.92 71.85
CA GLY A 169 28.99 55.63 72.17
C GLY A 169 28.82 57.02 72.80
N TYR A 170 27.63 57.62 72.75
CA TYR A 170 27.37 58.94 73.33
C TYR A 170 27.06 58.92 74.83
N PHE A 171 26.73 57.76 75.41
CA PHE A 171 26.37 57.63 76.83
C PHE A 171 27.52 57.13 77.73
N GLU A 172 28.64 56.68 77.16
CA GLU A 172 29.71 55.98 77.91
C GLU A 172 30.93 56.86 78.24
N GLY A 173 30.76 58.19 78.20
CA GLY A 173 31.86 59.16 78.15
C GLY A 173 31.85 60.26 79.21
N LYS A 174 31.47 60.02 80.47
CA LYS A 174 31.86 60.88 81.61
C LYS A 174 31.96 60.08 82.91
N ASP A 175 33.19 59.96 83.42
CA ASP A 175 33.62 60.06 84.84
C ASP A 175 35.04 59.47 84.95
N LYS A 176 36.07 60.24 84.55
CA LYS A 176 37.00 61.04 85.39
C LYS A 176 37.94 60.24 86.34
N LEU A 177 39.20 60.05 85.91
CA LEU A 177 40.51 60.47 86.50
C LEU A 177 40.62 60.79 88.03
N PRO A 178 41.83 60.86 88.64
CA PRO A 178 42.96 59.92 88.86
C PRO A 178 43.45 60.03 90.36
N PRO A 179 44.76 60.09 90.72
CA PRO A 179 45.88 59.13 90.71
C PRO A 179 46.37 58.73 92.13
N ILE A 180 47.27 57.73 92.26
CA ILE A 180 48.68 57.87 92.75
C ILE A 180 49.51 56.84 91.99
#